data_AF-A0A7V9T1I5-F1
#
_entry.id   AF-A0A7V9T1I5-F1
#
_cell.length_a   1.000
_cell.length_b   1.000
_cell.length_c   1.000
_cell.angle_alpha   90.00
_cell.angle_beta   90.00
_cell.angle_gamma   90.00
#
_symmetry.space_group_name_H-M   'P 1'
#
loop_
_entity.id
_entity.type
_entity.pdbx_description
1 polymer ?
#
loop_
_entity_poly.entity_id
_entity_poly.type
_entity_poly.pdbx_seq_one_letter_code
_entity_poly.pdbx_strand_id
1 'polypeptide(L)'
;MVQRASGALTVGDTHEYDEPFDFAVDEAPLEHLQERAAALLGRALPPVARRWVGVYSAPLEEAVAYRKELAPGVLLVTGLGGRGMTLSPAVAETTLDEAGL
;
A
#
# COMPACT_ATOMS: atom_id res chain seq x y z
N MET A 1 5.06 3.76 -10.36
CA MET A 1 5.26 2.69 -11.38
C MET A 1 6.47 1.84 -11.02
N VAL A 2 6.41 0.52 -11.18
CA VAL A 2 7.51 -0.42 -10.89
C VAL A 2 7.55 -1.53 -11.95
N GLN A 3 8.72 -1.80 -12.54
CA GLN A 3 8.93 -2.98 -13.38
C GLN A 3 9.22 -4.21 -12.52
N ARG A 4 8.53 -5.32 -12.79
CA ARG A 4 8.74 -6.61 -12.13
C ARG A 4 9.85 -7.38 -12.85
N ALA A 5 10.45 -8.35 -12.16
CA ALA A 5 11.47 -9.22 -12.74
C ALA A 5 11.00 -9.96 -14.01
N SER A 6 9.70 -10.21 -14.15
CA SER A 6 9.09 -10.80 -15.36
C SER A 6 8.94 -9.83 -16.53
N GLY A 7 9.34 -8.57 -16.38
CA GLY A 7 9.14 -7.50 -17.37
C GLY A 7 7.77 -6.82 -17.29
N ALA A 8 6.82 -7.35 -16.52
CA ALA A 8 5.52 -6.72 -16.29
C ALA A 8 5.67 -5.35 -15.61
N LEU A 9 4.80 -4.40 -15.95
CA LEU A 9 4.78 -3.06 -15.37
C LEU A 9 3.59 -2.93 -14.42
N THR A 10 3.87 -2.63 -13.14
CA THR A 10 2.84 -2.22 -12.18
C THR A 10 2.71 -0.71 -12.19
N VAL A 11 1.50 -0.21 -12.42
CA VAL A 11 1.15 1.21 -12.42
C VAL A 11 0.19 1.48 -11.27
N GLY A 12 0.43 2.54 -10.53
CA GLY A 12 -0.34 2.94 -9.37
C GLY A 12 0.42 3.99 -8.55
N ASP A 13 -0.18 4.48 -7.47
CA ASP A 13 -1.57 4.24 -7.04
C ASP A 13 -2.39 5.54 -6.97
N THR A 14 -3.70 5.37 -6.82
CA THR A 14 -4.66 6.43 -6.47
C THR A 14 -5.11 6.21 -5.04
N HIS A 15 -5.55 7.29 -4.38
CA HIS A 15 -6.04 7.24 -3.01
C HIS A 15 -7.40 7.91 -2.90
N GLU A 16 -8.32 7.27 -2.19
CA GLU A 16 -9.59 7.82 -1.72
C GLU A 16 -9.55 7.82 -0.20
N TYR A 17 -10.00 8.91 0.42
CA TYR A 17 -9.94 9.12 1.86
C TYR A 17 -11.32 9.38 2.49
N ASP A 18 -12.35 9.59 1.68
CA ASP A 18 -13.70 9.87 2.17
C ASP A 18 -14.37 8.56 2.63
N GLU A 19 -14.79 8.53 3.88
CA GLU A 19 -15.46 7.37 4.48
C GLU A 19 -17.00 7.53 4.49
N PRO A 20 -17.76 6.44 4.25
CA PRO A 20 -17.31 5.08 3.95
C PRO A 20 -16.90 4.93 2.47
N PHE A 21 -15.77 4.25 2.22
CA PHE A 21 -15.32 3.93 0.87
C PHE A 21 -15.78 2.54 0.42
N ASP A 22 -16.03 2.39 -0.88
CA ASP A 22 -16.41 1.11 -1.50
C ASP A 22 -15.17 0.20 -1.65
N PHE A 23 -15.38 -1.11 -1.64
CA PHE A 23 -14.35 -2.12 -1.95
C PHE A 23 -14.39 -2.56 -3.42
N ALA A 24 -15.43 -2.19 -4.17
CA ALA A 24 -15.54 -2.45 -5.59
C ALA A 24 -14.44 -1.73 -6.38
N VAL A 25 -14.01 -2.34 -7.47
CA VAL A 25 -13.08 -1.70 -8.40
C VAL A 25 -13.83 -0.68 -9.24
N ASP A 26 -13.49 0.60 -9.09
CA ASP A 26 -13.89 1.66 -10.03
C ASP A 26 -12.88 1.76 -11.18
N GLU A 27 -13.37 1.80 -12.41
CA GLU A 27 -12.54 1.89 -13.61
C GLU A 27 -12.01 3.31 -13.86
N ALA A 28 -12.73 4.36 -13.47
CA ALA A 28 -12.34 5.74 -13.80
C ALA A 28 -10.95 6.13 -13.24
N PRO A 29 -10.61 5.85 -11.96
CA PRO A 29 -9.25 6.06 -11.44
C PRO A 29 -8.17 5.24 -12.16
N LEU A 30 -8.52 4.03 -12.63
CA LEU A 30 -7.58 3.12 -13.30
C LEU A 30 -7.31 3.55 -14.75
N GLU A 31 -8.33 4.04 -15.46
CA GLU A 31 -8.18 4.68 -16.76
C GLU A 31 -7.27 5.91 -16.66
N HIS A 32 -7.47 6.75 -15.63
CA HIS A 32 -6.59 7.88 -15.37
C HIS A 32 -5.13 7.43 -15.18
N LEU A 33 -4.87 6.41 -14.35
CA LEU A 33 -3.52 5.87 -14.17
C LEU A 33 -2.91 5.38 -15.49
N GLN A 34 -3.70 4.72 -16.34
CA GLN A 34 -3.25 4.24 -17.65
C GLN A 34 -2.86 5.40 -18.58
N GLU A 35 -3.68 6.44 -18.66
CA GLU A 35 -3.41 7.64 -19.46
C GLU A 35 -2.14 8.36 -18.98
N ARG A 36 -2.02 8.56 -17.67
CA ARG A 36 -0.84 9.22 -17.07
C ARG A 36 0.44 8.42 -17.35
N ALA A 37 0.39 7.10 -17.20
CA ALA A 37 1.54 6.26 -17.50
C ALA A 37 1.89 6.25 -18.99
N ALA A 38 0.91 6.21 -19.90
CA ALA A 38 1.16 6.32 -21.35
C ALA A 38 1.82 7.66 -21.72
N ALA A 39 1.32 8.76 -21.15
CA ALA A 39 1.86 10.10 -21.36
C ALA A 39 3.31 10.21 -20.85
N LEU A 40 3.59 9.71 -19.64
CA LEU A 40 4.94 9.71 -19.05
C LEU A 40 5.94 8.87 -19.86
N LEU A 41 5.49 7.76 -20.43
CA LEU A 41 6.32 6.88 -21.25
C LEU A 41 6.41 7.31 -22.73
N GLY A 42 5.62 8.30 -23.15
CA GLY A 42 5.58 8.79 -24.53
C GLY A 42 5.07 7.74 -25.54
N ARG A 43 4.32 6.73 -25.09
CA ARG A 43 3.81 5.65 -25.95
C ARG A 43 2.57 5.00 -25.36
N ALA A 44 1.77 4.37 -26.23
CA ALA A 44 0.68 3.52 -25.79
C ALA A 44 1.21 2.35 -24.93
N LEU A 45 0.48 2.03 -23.86
CA LEU A 45 0.75 0.88 -23.02
C LEU A 45 0.17 -0.41 -23.65
N PRO A 46 0.80 -1.57 -23.41
CA PRO A 46 0.18 -2.86 -23.72
C PRO A 46 -1.16 -3.04 -23.00
N PRO A 47 -1.99 -4.00 -23.43
CA PRO A 47 -3.25 -4.32 -22.75
C PRO A 47 -3.05 -4.62 -21.26
N VAL A 48 -3.99 -4.14 -20.44
CA VAL A 48 -3.99 -4.38 -18.99
C VAL A 48 -4.24 -5.87 -18.71
N ALA A 49 -3.28 -6.53 -18.07
CA ALA A 49 -3.39 -7.95 -17.74
C ALA A 49 -4.26 -8.20 -16.50
N ARG A 50 -4.19 -7.31 -15.50
CA ARG A 50 -4.90 -7.41 -14.21
C ARG A 50 -5.14 -6.03 -13.62
N ARG A 51 -6.25 -5.89 -12.90
CA ARG A 51 -6.61 -4.73 -12.07
C ARG A 51 -6.91 -5.21 -10.66
N TRP A 52 -6.60 -4.37 -9.68
CA TRP A 52 -6.92 -4.63 -8.27
C TRP A 52 -6.93 -3.32 -7.49
N VAL A 53 -7.64 -3.32 -6.38
CA VAL A 53 -7.64 -2.27 -5.36
C VAL A 53 -7.24 -2.88 -4.02
N GLY A 54 -6.87 -2.04 -3.06
CA GLY A 54 -6.52 -2.47 -1.72
C GLY A 54 -6.84 -1.36 -0.72
N VAL A 55 -7.04 -1.75 0.54
CA VAL A 55 -7.30 -0.83 1.64
C VAL A 55 -6.04 -0.70 2.48
N TYR A 56 -5.61 0.53 2.70
CA TYR A 56 -4.53 0.83 3.62
C TYR A 56 -5.08 1.05 5.02
N SER A 57 -4.54 0.33 6.00
CA SER A 57 -4.69 0.73 7.40
C SER A 57 -3.64 1.79 7.73
N ALA A 58 -4.06 2.88 8.38
CA ALA A 58 -3.19 3.94 8.85
C ALA A 58 -3.64 4.43 10.24
N PRO A 59 -2.72 4.88 11.11
CA PRO A 59 -3.07 5.54 12.36
C PRO A 59 -3.73 6.89 12.10
N LEU A 60 -4.63 7.30 12.99
CA LEU A 60 -5.25 8.64 12.96
C LEU A 60 -4.27 9.74 13.40
N GLU A 61 -3.27 9.37 14.20
CA GLU A 61 -2.20 10.24 14.66
C GLU A 61 -0.96 10.09 13.79
N GLU A 62 -0.06 11.07 13.84
CA GLU A 62 1.21 11.02 13.12
C GLU A 62 2.16 9.99 13.75
N ALA A 63 2.03 8.73 13.31
CA ALA A 63 2.82 7.61 13.77
C ALA A 63 3.30 6.73 12.60
N VAL A 64 4.43 6.03 12.81
CA VAL A 64 4.96 5.07 11.82
C VAL A 64 4.04 3.86 11.67
N ALA A 65 3.55 3.35 12.81
CA ALA A 65 2.61 2.24 12.92
C ALA A 65 1.78 2.43 14.20
N TYR A 66 0.54 1.97 14.19
CA TYR A 66 -0.25 1.80 15.40
C TYR A 66 0.28 0.60 16.18
N ARG A 67 0.60 0.82 17.47
CA ARG A 67 1.10 -0.19 18.39
C ARG A 67 0.23 -0.24 19.64
N LYS A 68 -0.15 -1.44 20.08
CA LYS A 68 -0.91 -1.62 21.34
C LYS A 68 -0.69 -3.01 21.93
N GLU A 69 -0.35 -3.09 23.20
CA GLU A 69 -0.41 -4.35 23.95
C GLU A 69 -1.88 -4.69 24.26
N LEU A 70 -2.35 -5.84 23.78
CA LEU A 70 -3.74 -6.28 23.96
C LEU A 70 -3.91 -7.14 25.21
N ALA A 71 -2.85 -7.83 25.63
CA ALA A 71 -2.72 -8.67 26.82
C ALA A 71 -1.22 -8.86 27.11
N PRO A 72 -0.82 -9.33 28.31
CA PRO A 72 0.60 -9.57 28.63
C PRO A 72 1.32 -10.38 27.55
N GLY A 73 2.28 -9.76 26.86
CA GLY A 73 3.07 -10.39 25.80
C GLY A 73 2.37 -10.51 24.42
N VAL A 74 1.21 -9.88 24.23
CA VAL A 74 0.46 -9.87 22.96
C VAL A 74 0.42 -8.45 22.40
N LEU A 75 1.24 -8.20 21.38
CA LEU A 75 1.34 -6.88 20.73
C LEU A 75 0.61 -6.85 19.39
N LEU A 76 -0.26 -5.84 19.21
CA LEU A 76 -0.80 -5.46 17.91
C LEU A 76 0.11 -4.42 17.27
N VAL A 77 0.56 -4.70 16.04
CA VAL A 77 1.29 -3.76 15.18
C VAL A 77 0.58 -3.69 13.83
N THR A 78 0.04 -2.53 13.48
CA THR A 78 -0.70 -2.29 12.22
C THR A 78 -0.57 -0.83 11.78
N GLY A 79 -1.27 -0.40 10.73
CA GLY A 79 -1.32 1.02 10.37
C GLY A 79 -0.13 1.52 9.56
N LEU A 80 0.59 0.65 8.85
CA LEU A 80 1.78 1.06 8.10
C LEU A 80 1.46 1.83 6.80
N GLY A 81 0.19 1.90 6.41
CA GLY A 81 -0.26 2.46 5.15
C GLY A 81 0.43 1.79 3.95
N GLY A 82 0.69 2.57 2.89
CA GLY A 82 1.44 2.14 1.70
C GLY A 82 2.92 1.84 1.92
N ARG A 83 3.42 1.90 3.16
CA ARG A 83 4.84 1.77 3.49
C ARG A 83 5.20 0.43 4.13
N GLY A 84 4.22 -0.44 4.37
CA GLY A 84 4.41 -1.70 5.10
C GLY A 84 5.47 -2.61 4.50
N MET A 85 5.53 -2.75 3.17
CA MET A 85 6.52 -3.60 2.51
C MET A 85 7.97 -3.11 2.71
N THR A 86 8.16 -1.79 2.77
CA THR A 86 9.49 -1.19 2.94
C THR A 86 9.92 -1.16 4.40
N LEU A 87 9.00 -0.85 5.30
CA LEU A 87 9.29 -0.64 6.72
C LEU A 87 9.22 -1.93 7.55
N SER A 88 8.64 -3.02 7.03
CA SER A 88 8.43 -4.25 7.81
C SER A 88 9.69 -4.80 8.48
N PRO A 89 10.91 -4.78 7.89
CA PRO A 89 12.09 -5.31 8.57
C PRO A 89 12.43 -4.51 9.84
N ALA A 90 12.51 -3.18 9.73
CA ALA A 90 12.81 -2.30 10.87
C ALA A 90 11.70 -2.34 11.92
N VAL A 91 10.44 -2.38 11.49
CA VAL A 91 9.29 -2.47 12.40
C VAL A 91 9.32 -3.79 13.18
N ALA A 92 9.70 -4.90 12.54
CA ALA A 92 9.84 -6.19 13.19
C ALA A 92 11.02 -6.19 14.19
N GLU A 93 12.20 -5.72 13.78
CA GLU A 93 13.37 -5.61 14.64
C GLU A 93 13.08 -4.80 15.91
N THR A 94 12.56 -3.57 15.76
CA THR A 94 12.17 -2.72 16.90
C THR A 94 11.14 -3.41 17.81
N THR A 95 10.22 -4.17 17.23
CA THR A 95 9.21 -4.90 18.02
C THR A 95 9.82 -6.01 18.86
N LEU A 96 10.83 -6.72 18.34
CA LEU A 96 11.52 -7.78 19.08
C LEU A 96 12.41 -7.18 20.18
N ASP A 97 13.13 -6.11 19.87
CA ASP A 97 13.95 -5.38 20.85
C ASP A 97 13.10 -4.87 22.03
N GLU A 98 11.95 -4.25 21.75
CA GLU A 98 11.01 -3.78 22.76
C GLU A 98 10.42 -4.91 23.61
N ALA A 99 10.29 -6.11 23.03
CA ALA A 99 9.86 -7.32 23.73
C ALA A 99 10.99 -8.03 24.50
N GLY A 100 12.24 -7.57 24.36
CA GLY A 100 13.42 -8.19 24.97
C GLY A 100 13.79 -9.54 24.35
N LEU A 101 13.54 -9.72 23.05
CA LEU A 101 13.79 -10.95 22.28
C LEU A 101 15.01 -10.86 21.36
#